data_AF-A0A553CM58-F1
#
_entry.id   AF-A0A553CM58-F1
#
_cell.length_a   1.000
_cell.length_b   1.000
_cell.length_c   1.000
_cell.angle_alpha   90.00
_cell.angle_beta   90.00
_cell.angle_gamma   90.00
#
_symmetry.space_group_name_H-M   'P 1'
#
loop_
_entity.id
_entity.type
_entity.pdbx_description
1 polymer ?
#
loop_
_entity_poly.entity_id
_entity_poly.type
_entity_poly.pdbx_seq_one_letter_code
_entity_poly.pdbx_strand_id
1 'polypeptide(L)' 'MNEIKENFEGIQKYCSDRTKTKSIGMINFAMDNISNSILKKNKEMFQRNYTNLTYSCNYYHQATNHE' A
#
# COMPACT_ATOMS: atom_id res chain seq x y z
N MET A 1 6.10 10.59 2.09
CA MET A 1 5.48 9.47 1.34
C MET A 1 6.50 8.68 0.54
N ASN A 2 7.58 9.32 0.07
CA ASN A 2 8.63 8.67 -0.71
C ASN A 2 9.24 7.44 -0.01
N GLU A 3 9.57 7.52 1.28
CA GLU A 3 10.14 6.36 2.02
C GLU A 3 9.28 5.09 1.93
N ILE A 4 7.96 5.22 2.05
CA ILE A 4 7.06 4.06 1.97
C ILE A 4 7.05 3.52 0.54
N LYS A 5 7.01 4.38 -0.48
CA LYS A 5 7.09 3.96 -1.89
C LYS A 5 8.41 3.26 -2.18
N GLU A 6 9.53 3.82 -1.75
CA GLU A 6 10.86 3.24 -1.91
C GLU A 6 10.95 1.85 -1.29
N ASN A 7 10.34 1.64 -0.12
CA ASN A 7 10.32 0.32 0.52
C ASN A 7 9.52 -0.71 -0.30
N PHE A 8 8.34 -0.33 -0.81
CA PHE A 8 7.54 -1.21 -1.67
C PHE A 8 8.22 -1.51 -3.00
N GLU A 9 8.83 -0.51 -3.64
CA GLU A 9 9.61 -0.67 -4.86
C GLU A 9 10.83 -1.57 -4.62
N GLY A 10 11.50 -1.43 -3.48
CA GLY A 10 12.58 -2.31 -3.05
C GLY A 10 12.12 -3.76 -2.90
N ILE A 11 10.98 -4.00 -2.24
CA ILE A 11 10.39 -5.34 -2.13
C ILE A 11 10.07 -5.90 -3.52
N GLN A 12 9.45 -5.12 -4.40
CA GLN A 12 9.11 -5.58 -5.74
C GLN A 12 10.35 -5.89 -6.59
N LYS A 13 11.42 -5.10 -6.45
CA LYS A 13 12.68 -5.27 -7.19
C LYS A 13 13.51 -6.45 -6.71
N TYR A 14 13.63 -6.65 -5.40
CA TYR A 14 14.56 -7.62 -4.83
C TYR A 14 13.89 -8.90 -4.31
N CYS A 15 12.56 -8.92 -4.19
CA CYS A 15 11.80 -10.11 -3.79
C CYS A 15 10.81 -10.56 -4.88
N SER A 16 11.05 -10.23 -6.15
CA SER A 16 10.20 -10.60 -7.30
C SER A 16 9.91 -12.09 -7.42
N ASP A 17 10.82 -12.92 -6.92
CA ASP A 17 10.76 -14.38 -7.03
C ASP A 17 9.78 -14.99 -6.02
N ARG A 18 9.33 -14.21 -5.02
CA ARG A 18 8.36 -14.65 -4.03
C ARG A 18 6.96 -14.51 -4.62
N THR A 19 6.23 -15.63 -4.74
CA THR A 19 4.82 -15.61 -5.20
C THR A 19 3.97 -14.59 -4.45
N LYS A 20 4.26 -14.39 -3.16
CA LYS A 20 3.57 -13.44 -2.29
C LYS A 20 3.74 -11.98 -2.73
N THR A 21 4.89 -11.57 -3.27
CA THR A 21 5.13 -10.16 -3.66
C THR A 21 4.54 -9.80 -5.02
N LYS A 22 4.05 -10.77 -5.80
CA LYS A 22 3.44 -10.51 -7.12
C LYS A 22 2.17 -9.65 -7.04
N SER A 23 1.45 -9.73 -5.92
CA SER A 23 0.23 -8.94 -5.66
C SER A 23 0.49 -7.67 -4.86
N ILE A 24 1.75 -7.34 -4.54
CA ILE A 24 2.09 -6.17 -3.71
C ILE A 24 1.68 -4.84 -4.38
N GLY A 25 1.61 -4.81 -5.71
CA GLY A 25 1.14 -3.66 -6.48
C GLY A 25 -0.31 -3.24 -6.19
N MET A 26 -1.12 -4.10 -5.55
CA MET A 26 -2.47 -3.75 -5.10
C MET A 26 -2.48 -2.58 -4.09
N ILE A 27 -1.36 -2.36 -3.39
CA ILE A 27 -1.22 -1.29 -2.40
C ILE A 27 -0.99 0.09 -3.06
N ASN A 28 -0.53 0.13 -4.31
CA ASN A 28 -0.16 1.39 -5.00
C ASN A 28 -1.33 2.38 -5.08
N PHE A 29 -2.53 1.89 -5.41
CA PHE A 29 -3.73 2.73 -5.49
C PHE A 29 -4.10 3.37 -4.15
N ALA A 30 -3.97 2.62 -3.04
CA ALA A 30 -4.22 3.15 -1.71
C ALA A 30 -3.16 4.21 -1.32
N MET A 31 -1.90 3.99 -1.69
CA MET A 31 -0.79 4.93 -1.45
C MET A 31 -0.95 6.25 -2.21
N ASP A 32 -1.40 6.20 -3.46
CA ASP A 32 -1.67 7.39 -4.26
C ASP A 32 -2.86 8.18 -3.70
N ASN A 33 -3.90 7.50 -3.21
CA ASN A 33 -5.04 8.14 -2.55
C ASN A 33 -4.64 8.85 -1.24
N ILE A 34 -3.75 8.26 -0.44
CA ILE A 34 -3.20 8.94 0.74
C ILE A 34 -2.38 10.17 0.33
N SER A 35 -1.48 10.04 -0.66
CA SER A 35 -0.69 11.16 -1.16
C SER A 35 -1.58 12.33 -1.60
N ASN A 36 -2.62 12.03 -2.37
CA ASN A 36 -3.59 13.03 -2.83
C ASN A 36 -4.34 13.70 -1.68
N SER A 37 -4.73 12.97 -0.65
CA SER A 37 -5.42 13.54 0.51
C SER A 37 -4.54 14.51 1.31
N ILE A 38 -3.23 14.24 1.40
CA ILE A 38 -2.25 15.12 2.04
C ILE A 38 -2.05 16.39 1.21
N LEU A 39 -1.86 16.25 -0.10
CA LEU A 39 -1.71 17.40 -1.01
C LEU A 39 -2.93 18.33 -0.93
N LYS A 40 -4.13 17.76 -0.83
CA LYS A 40 -5.38 18.51 -0.66
C LYS A 40 -5.61 19.03 0.76
N LYS A 41 -4.76 18.68 1.73
CA LYS A 41 -4.93 18.99 3.17
C LYS A 41 -6.31 18.60 3.71
N ASN A 42 -6.90 17.53 3.18
CA ASN A 42 -8.25 17.11 3.54
C ASN A 42 -8.19 15.97 4.55
N LYS A 43 -8.47 16.31 5.82
CA LYS A 43 -8.40 15.38 6.96
C LYS A 43 -9.36 14.20 6.83
N GLU A 44 -10.61 14.43 6.42
CA GLU A 44 -11.61 13.36 6.29
C GLU A 44 -11.28 12.40 5.14
N MET A 45 -10.79 12.96 4.03
CA MET A 45 -10.30 12.16 2.91
C MET A 45 -9.08 11.34 3.32
N PHE A 46 -8.16 11.93 4.09
CA PHE A 46 -7.00 11.24 4.63
C PHE A 46 -7.41 10.06 5.52
N GLN A 47 -8.33 10.28 6.47
CA GLN A 47 -8.81 9.22 7.36
C GLN A 47 -9.43 8.06 6.59
N ARG A 48 -10.32 8.35 5.63
CA ARG A 48 -10.92 7.31 4.78
C ARG A 48 -9.88 6.54 3.97
N ASN A 49 -8.94 7.25 3.36
CA ASN A 49 -7.90 6.62 2.55
C ASN A 49 -6.91 5.81 3.39
N TYR A 50 -6.64 6.24 4.62
CA TYR A 50 -5.83 5.49 5.57
C TYR A 50 -6.51 4.16 5.97
N THR A 51 -7.81 4.20 6.28
CA THR A 51 -8.59 2.97 6.53
C THR A 51 -8.58 2.03 5.33
N ASN A 52 -8.73 2.56 4.11
CA ASN A 52 -8.64 1.75 2.89
C ASN A 52 -7.27 1.09 2.72
N LEU A 53 -6.17 1.80 3.02
CA LEU A 53 -4.83 1.21 3.03
C LEU A 53 -4.73 0.04 4.01
N THR A 54 -5.26 0.20 5.23
CA THR A 54 -5.30 -0.89 6.23
C THR A 54 -6.03 -2.11 5.68
N TYR A 55 -7.18 -1.92 5.04
CA TYR A 55 -7.91 -3.03 4.41
C TYR A 55 -7.12 -3.70 3.28
N SER A 56 -6.44 -2.92 2.43
CA SER A 56 -5.58 -3.48 1.38
C SER A 56 -4.43 -4.31 1.95
N CYS A 57 -3.79 -3.86 3.03
CA CYS A 57 -2.74 -4.61 3.71
C CYS A 57 -3.28 -5.92 4.32
N ASN A 58 -4.42 -5.87 5.00
CA ASN A 58 -5.03 -7.06 5.61
C ASN A 58 -5.45 -8.07 4.54
N TYR A 59 -6.05 -7.60 3.45
CA TYR A 59 -6.41 -8.45 2.32
C TYR A 59 -5.17 -9.13 1.72
N TYR A 60 -4.06 -8.41 1.57
CA TYR A 60 -2.81 -8.97 1.10
C TYR A 60 -2.24 -10.04 2.06
N HIS A 61 -2.28 -9.79 3.37
CA HIS A 61 -1.87 -10.78 4.37
C HIS A 61 -2.72 -12.06 4.30
N GLN A 62 -4.04 -11.92 4.19
CA GLN A 62 -4.96 -13.05 4.02
C GLN A 62 -4.70 -13.80 2.71
N ALA A 63 -4.63 -13.10 1.58
CA ALA A 63 -4.40 -13.69 0.26
C ALA A 63 -3.04 -14.40 0.16
N THR A 64 -2.07 -14.04 1.00
CA THR A 64 -0.73 -14.62 1.02
C THR A 64 -0.45 -15.51 2.22
N ASN A 65 -1.46 -15.82 3.04
CA ASN A 65 -1.35 -16.60 4.28
C ASN A 65 -0.19 -16.09 5.17
N HIS A 66 -0.25 -14.82 5.53
CA HIS A 66 0.68 -14.09 6.40
C HIS A 66 -0.09 -13.40 7.55
N GLU A 67 -1.03 -14.12 8.17
CA GLU A 67 -1.69 -13.68 9.40
C GLU A 67 -0.75 -13.70 10.62
#